data_AF-A0A8J5VDG4-F1
#
_entry.id   AF-A0A8J5VDG4-F1
#
_cell.length_a   1.000
_cell.length_b   1.000
_cell.length_c   1.000
_cell.angle_alpha   90.00
_cell.angle_beta   90.00
_cell.angle_gamma   90.00
#
_symmetry.space_group_name_H-M   'P 1'
#
loop_
_entity.id
_entity.type
_entity.pdbx_description
1 polymer ?
#
loop_
_entity_poly.entity_id
_entity_poly.type
_entity_poly.pdbx_seq_one_letter_code
_entity_poly.pdbx_strand_id
1 'polypeptide(L)'
;MACLLFIFLLLISFCKCDDRLSQTQRLIHPGGVLVSKGGVFALGFFSPATSNQSLFLGIWYNQIPQRSYVWVANRNDPITTPSSAMCLLLPWNT
;
A
#
# COMPACT_ATOMS: atom_id res chain seq x y z
N MET A 1 -6.52 -9.16 -36.03
CA MET A 1 -5.17 -8.69 -35.64
C MET A 1 -5.20 -7.24 -35.13
N ALA A 2 -5.74 -6.28 -35.88
CA ALA A 2 -5.85 -4.88 -35.43
C ALA A 2 -6.70 -4.68 -34.14
N CYS A 3 -7.84 -5.37 -34.00
CA CYS A 3 -8.64 -5.29 -32.76
C CYS A 3 -7.91 -5.80 -31.52
N LEU A 4 -7.14 -6.88 -31.64
CA LEU A 4 -6.35 -7.43 -30.52
C LEU A 4 -5.26 -6.45 -30.09
N LEU A 5 -4.63 -5.79 -31.06
CA LEU A 5 -3.62 -4.76 -30.82
C LEU A 5 -4.23 -3.52 -30.16
N PHE A 6 -5.42 -3.10 -30.60
CA PHE A 6 -6.17 -1.99 -30.01
C PHE A 6 -6.61 -2.28 -28.57
N ILE A 7 -7.12 -3.49 -28.30
CA ILE A 7 -7.47 -3.94 -26.95
C ILE A 7 -6.21 -3.96 -26.05
N PHE A 8 -5.07 -4.45 -26.56
CA PHE A 8 -3.81 -4.45 -25.82
C PHE A 8 -3.32 -3.03 -25.48
N LEU A 9 -3.44 -2.08 -26.41
CA LEU A 9 -3.12 -0.67 -26.16
C LEU A 9 -4.06 -0.01 -25.13
N LEU A 10 -5.35 -0.36 -25.15
CA LEU A 10 -6.31 0.08 -24.14
C LEU A 10 -5.93 -0.45 -22.74
N LEU A 11 -5.53 -1.72 -22.64
CA LEU A 11 -5.12 -2.34 -21.37
C LEU A 11 -3.90 -1.67 -20.74
N ILE A 12 -2.92 -1.22 -21.55
CA ILE A 12 -1.73 -0.50 -21.05
C ILE A 12 -2.12 0.87 -20.47
N SER A 13 -3.12 1.55 -21.05
CA SER A 13 -3.58 2.88 -20.62
C SER A 13 -4.20 2.90 -19.21
N PHE A 14 -4.70 1.76 -18.73
CA PHE A 14 -5.29 1.64 -17.39
C PHE A 14 -4.25 1.40 -16.27
N CYS A 15 -2.98 1.18 -16.60
CA CYS A 15 -1.91 1.09 -15.60
C CYS A 15 -1.51 2.50 -15.13
N LYS A 16 -2.16 3.01 -14.08
CA LYS A 16 -1.71 4.22 -13.39
C LYS A 16 -1.05 3.82 -12.07
N CYS A 17 0.26 4.01 -11.99
CA CYS A 17 0.98 3.99 -10.73
C CYS A 17 0.95 5.42 -10.17
N ASP A 18 0.16 5.64 -9.13
CA ASP A 18 0.25 6.86 -8.35
C ASP A 18 1.29 6.65 -7.25
N ASP A 19 2.21 7.59 -7.11
CA ASP A 19 3.24 7.61 -6.08
C ASP A 19 2.95 8.67 -5.01
N ARG A 20 1.79 9.35 -5.11
CA ARG A 20 1.32 10.35 -4.17
C ARG A 20 0.09 9.86 -3.41
N LEU A 21 0.04 10.23 -2.13
CA LEU A 21 -1.15 10.09 -1.30
C LEU A 21 -1.76 11.48 -1.11
N SER A 22 -2.89 11.72 -1.75
CA SER A 22 -3.77 12.84 -1.41
C SER A 22 -4.69 12.48 -0.25
N GLN A 23 -5.24 13.49 0.45
CA GLN A 23 -6.12 13.27 1.61
C GLN A 23 -7.40 12.50 1.28
N THR A 24 -7.81 12.52 0.01
CA THR A 24 -8.95 11.75 -0.52
C THR A 24 -8.55 10.35 -1.00
N GLN A 25 -7.26 10.11 -1.21
CA GLN A 25 -6.74 8.79 -1.55
C GLN A 25 -6.49 7.95 -0.33
N ARG A 26 -6.82 6.68 -0.51
CA ARG A 26 -7.05 5.79 0.58
C ARG A 26 -6.36 4.48 0.24
N LEU A 27 -5.42 4.05 1.08
CA LEU A 27 -4.82 2.73 1.02
C LEU A 27 -5.83 1.67 1.52
N ILE A 28 -7.03 1.62 0.93
CA ILE A 28 -8.18 0.84 1.44
C ILE A 28 -8.00 -0.66 1.22
N HIS A 29 -7.29 -1.08 0.18
CA HIS A 29 -7.35 -2.49 -0.18
C HIS A 29 -6.37 -3.31 0.67
N PRO A 30 -6.81 -4.47 1.22
CA PRO A 30 -5.88 -5.47 1.72
C PRO A 30 -4.86 -5.81 0.63
N GLY A 31 -3.59 -5.47 0.85
CA GLY A 31 -2.53 -5.59 -0.17
C GLY A 31 -2.31 -4.36 -1.05
N GLY A 32 -2.99 -3.24 -0.78
CA GLY A 32 -2.71 -1.95 -1.41
C GLY A 32 -1.35 -1.42 -0.98
N VAL A 33 -0.49 -1.15 -1.97
CA VAL A 33 0.87 -0.67 -1.77
C VAL A 33 1.09 0.56 -2.65
N LEU A 34 1.64 1.62 -2.06
CA LEU A 34 2.12 2.78 -2.80
C LEU A 34 3.59 2.55 -3.15
N VAL A 35 3.90 2.51 -4.44
CA VAL A 35 5.26 2.33 -4.93
C VAL A 35 5.83 3.69 -5.32
N SER A 36 7.02 4.00 -4.81
CA SER A 36 7.74 5.22 -5.16
C SER A 36 8.02 5.32 -6.67
N LYS A 37 8.20 6.54 -7.20
CA LYS A 37 8.50 6.82 -8.63
C LYS A 37 9.62 5.95 -9.24
N GLY A 38 10.60 5.54 -8.44
CA GLY A 38 11.72 4.70 -8.87
C GLY A 38 11.55 3.21 -8.62
N GLY A 39 10.43 2.77 -8.04
CA GLY A 39 10.19 1.36 -7.71
C GLY A 39 11.07 0.78 -6.60
N VAL A 40 11.87 1.62 -5.93
CA VAL A 40 12.82 1.19 -4.88
C VAL A 40 12.10 0.93 -3.57
N PHE A 41 11.23 1.86 -3.17
CA PHE A 41 10.48 1.79 -1.92
C PHE A 41 9.00 1.54 -2.17
N ALA A 42 8.40 0.82 -1.22
CA ALA A 42 6.98 0.55 -1.13
C ALA A 42 6.48 0.94 0.26
N LEU A 43 5.31 1.58 0.32
CA LEU A 43 4.59 1.95 1.55
C LEU A 43 3.26 1.18 1.60
N GLY A 44 2.93 0.62 2.74
CA GLY A 44 1.62 0.00 2.95
C GLY A 44 1.47 -0.68 4.30
N PHE A 45 0.33 -1.34 4.46
CA PHE A 45 0.00 -2.06 5.68
C PHE A 45 0.53 -3.50 5.67
N PHE A 46 0.95 -4.00 6.83
CA PHE A 46 1.42 -5.37 7.00
C PHE A 46 1.13 -5.92 8.39
N SER A 47 1.08 -7.25 8.50
CA SER A 47 1.13 -7.97 9.78
C SER A 47 2.43 -8.78 9.85
N PRO A 48 3.17 -8.74 10.96
CA PRO A 48 4.45 -9.44 11.11
C PRO A 48 4.32 -10.96 11.27
N ALA A 49 3.13 -11.47 11.62
CA ALA A 49 2.89 -12.92 11.71
C ALA A 49 1.47 -13.28 11.28
N THR A 50 1.30 -14.47 10.73
CA THR A 50 0.04 -14.96 10.16
C THR A 50 -1.09 -15.06 11.19
N SER A 51 -0.76 -15.30 12.45
CA SER A 51 -1.71 -15.36 13.58
C SER A 51 -1.93 -14.01 14.27
N ASN A 52 -1.11 -13.00 13.96
CA ASN A 52 -1.19 -11.69 14.58
C ASN A 52 -2.13 -10.80 13.78
N GLN A 53 -3.18 -10.31 14.43
CA GLN A 53 -4.15 -9.38 13.82
C GLN A 53 -3.66 -7.92 13.87
N SER A 54 -2.52 -7.66 14.51
CA SER A 54 -1.88 -6.36 14.60
C SER A 54 -1.41 -5.86 13.24
N LEU A 55 -1.97 -4.74 12.79
CA LEU A 55 -1.62 -4.09 11.53
C LEU A 55 -0.67 -2.92 11.78
N PHE A 56 0.40 -2.90 11.00
CA PHE A 56 1.41 -1.84 11.00
C PHE A 56 1.46 -1.17 9.63
N LEU A 57 1.72 0.14 9.62
CA LEU A 57 2.06 0.90 8.43
C LEU A 57 3.58 1.06 8.36
N GLY A 58 4.17 0.71 7.22
CA GLY A 58 5.63 0.82 7.08
C GLY A 58 6.09 0.97 5.64
N ILE A 59 7.37 1.28 5.51
CA ILE A 59 8.10 1.40 4.26
C ILE A 59 9.13 0.28 4.17
N TRP A 60 9.24 -0.36 3.02
CA TRP A 60 10.21 -1.42 2.75
C TRP A 60 10.79 -1.31 1.33
N TYR A 61 11.87 -2.05 1.08
CA TYR A 61 12.42 -2.22 -0.27
C TYR A 61 11.49 -3.09 -1.12
N ASN A 62 10.95 -2.52 -2.19
CA ASN A 62 9.94 -3.17 -3.04
C ASN A 62 10.51 -4.35 -3.86
N GLN A 63 11.81 -4.31 -4.19
CA GLN A 63 12.46 -5.30 -5.04
C GLN A 63 13.05 -6.49 -4.27
N ILE A 64 12.95 -6.51 -2.93
CA ILE A 64 13.47 -7.60 -2.11
C ILE A 64 12.30 -8.51 -1.69
N PRO A 65 12.29 -9.80 -2.08
CA PRO A 65 11.20 -10.73 -1.76
C PRO A 65 10.95 -10.87 -0.26
N GLN A 66 12.03 -10.91 0.52
CA GLN A 66 11.95 -10.83 1.97
C GLN A 66 11.82 -9.37 2.40
N ARG A 67 10.63 -9.01 2.91
CA ARG A 67 10.33 -7.63 3.31
C ARG A 67 11.35 -7.13 4.34
N SER A 68 12.14 -6.16 3.91
CA SER A 68 13.11 -5.44 4.75
C SER A 68 12.53 -4.06 5.07
N TYR A 69 11.98 -3.90 6.28
CA TYR A 69 11.32 -2.68 6.71
C TYR A 69 12.35 -1.61 7.09
N VAL A 70 12.37 -0.50 6.36
CA VAL A 70 13.25 0.64 6.64
C VAL A 70 12.60 1.63 7.61
N TRP A 71 11.27 1.64 7.70
CA TRP A 71 10.52 2.50 8.61
C TRP A 71 9.16 1.90 8.96
N VAL A 72 8.68 2.14 10.19
CA VAL A 72 7.37 1.69 10.69
C VAL A 72 6.74 2.84 11.48
N ALA A 73 5.55 3.28 11.07
CA ALA A 73 4.88 4.45 11.63
C ALA A 73 4.38 4.20 13.06
N ASN A 74 3.60 3.14 13.23
CA ASN A 74 2.86 2.82 14.45
C ASN A 74 3.53 1.67 15.22
N ARG A 75 4.87 1.75 15.39
CA ARG A 75 5.66 0.70 16.06
C ARG A 75 5.20 0.43 17.49
N ASN A 76 4.82 1.47 18.22
CA ASN A 76 4.44 1.38 19.64
C ASN A 76 2.94 1.20 19.85
N ASP A 77 2.13 1.47 18.82
CA ASP A 77 0.66 1.44 18.88
C ASP A 77 0.09 0.70 17.65
N PRO A 78 0.19 -0.64 17.62
CA PRO A 78 -0.33 -1.43 16.52
C PRO A 78 -1.85 -1.39 16.45
N ILE A 79 -2.39 -1.39 15.23
CA ILE A 79 -3.85 -1.47 15.03
C ILE A 79 -4.30 -2.91 15.29
N THR A 80 -4.94 -3.17 16.42
CA THR A 80 -5.37 -4.52 16.85
C THR A 80 -6.77 -4.90 16.39
N THR A 81 -7.62 -3.91 16.08
CA THR A 81 -8.97 -4.08 15.56
C THR A 81 -9.11 -3.34 14.24
N PRO A 82 -8.67 -3.93 13.12
CA PRO A 82 -8.80 -3.29 11.81
C PRO A 82 -10.29 -3.18 11.44
N SER A 83 -10.91 -2.04 11.76
CA SER A 83 -12.24 -1.73 11.22
C SER A 83 -12.09 -1.18 9.81
N SER A 84 -13.04 -1.49 8.92
CA SER A 84 -13.12 -0.91 7.57
C SER A 84 -13.07 0.64 7.59
N ALA A 85 -13.47 1.25 8.72
CA ALA A 85 -13.45 2.68 8.98
C ALA A 85 -12.12 3.21 9.59
N MET A 86 -11.29 2.38 10.23
CA MET A 86 -9.98 2.82 10.75
C MET A 86 -8.94 2.97 9.62
N CYS A 87 -9.15 2.23 8.52
CA CYS A 87 -8.53 2.51 7.22
C CYS A 87 -9.10 3.79 6.53
N LEU A 88 -10.05 4.48 7.16
CA LEU A 88 -10.65 5.74 6.71
C LEU A 88 -10.10 6.94 7.50
N LEU A 89 -9.56 6.73 8.71
CA LEU A 89 -9.20 7.80 9.61
C LEU A 89 -7.95 7.40 10.41
N LEU A 90 -6.79 7.91 10.01
CA LEU A 90 -5.86 8.40 11.02
C LEU A 90 -6.35 9.83 11.32
N PRO A 91 -7.17 10.07 12.35
CA PRO A 91 -7.29 11.41 12.86
C PRO A 91 -5.95 11.71 13.51
N TRP A 92 -5.12 12.50 12.85
CA TRP A 92 -4.12 13.26 13.61
C TRP A 92 -4.91 14.22 14.49
N ASN A 93 -5.08 13.89 15.76
CA ASN A 93 -5.20 14.91 16.79
C ASN A 93 -4.66 14.37 18.12
N THR A 94 -3.95 15.28 18.80
CA THR A 94 -3.29 15.17 20.10
C THR A 94 -3.91 14.21 21.10
#